data_AF-A0A7J7G036-F1
#
_entry.id   AF-A0A7J7G036-F1
#
_cell.length_a   1.000
_cell.length_b   1.000
_cell.length_c   1.000
_cell.angle_alpha   90.00
_cell.angle_beta   90.00
_cell.angle_gamma   90.00
#
_symmetry.space_group_name_H-M   'P 1'
#
loop_
_entity.id
_entity.type
_entity.pdbx_description
1 polymer ?
#
loop_
_entity_poly.entity_id
_entity_poly.type
_entity_poly.pdbx_seq_one_letter_code
_entity_poly.pdbx_strand_id
1 'polypeptide(L)'
;MSWTTDGYVATVTMINFQTFRQIMSPGWTLGWSWAKKEVIWGMVGAQASEQGDCSKFKTNIPHCCLRNPTAVDLLPDAPYNQQYSNCCKGGVLASMAQDPAGAVTAFQITVGLSGTSNKTVKLPKNFTLLGPGPGYTCGPAKIVPSTLFPTPDHRRKTQALMTWNVTCTYSQFMASKNPTCCVSFSSFYSDIITPCPSCSCGCQNKKNCIMSNSSLLKMPGINTPKKDNTPLIQCTHHMCPIRVHWHVKLNYKEYWRVKIAITNFNYRMNYSDWTLVAQHPNLDNLTQVFSFQYKPLLPYQSISEFTYTTNMF
;
A
#
# COMPACT_ATOMS: atom_id res chain seq x y z
N MET A 1 -5.50 -27.44 3.64
CA MET A 1 -6.84 -26.82 3.53
C MET A 1 -7.87 -27.92 3.39
N SER A 2 -9.01 -27.78 4.06
CA SER A 2 -10.02 -28.82 4.18
C SER A 2 -11.42 -28.24 4.06
N TRP A 3 -12.36 -29.07 3.61
CA TRP A 3 -13.78 -28.79 3.77
C TRP A 3 -14.14 -28.79 5.26
N THR A 4 -15.11 -27.95 5.63
CA THR A 4 -15.80 -28.00 6.91
C THR A 4 -17.17 -28.64 6.70
N THR A 5 -18.00 -28.68 7.75
CA THR A 5 -19.36 -29.23 7.68
C THR A 5 -20.25 -28.47 6.69
N ASP A 6 -20.08 -27.16 6.56
CA ASP A 6 -20.91 -26.27 5.72
C ASP A 6 -20.13 -25.35 4.77
N GLY A 7 -18.80 -25.47 4.74
CA GLY A 7 -17.94 -24.64 3.91
C GLY A 7 -16.49 -25.14 3.84
N TYR A 8 -15.51 -24.25 3.99
CA TYR A 8 -14.10 -24.57 3.81
C TYR A 8 -13.16 -23.68 4.62
N VAL A 9 -11.94 -24.16 4.84
CA VAL A 9 -10.82 -23.35 5.35
C VAL A 9 -9.94 -22.91 4.18
N ALA A 10 -9.74 -21.61 4.03
CA ALA A 10 -8.86 -21.03 3.02
C ALA A 10 -7.73 -20.23 3.65
N THR A 11 -6.57 -20.25 2.98
CA THR A 11 -5.46 -19.34 3.27
C THR A 11 -5.49 -18.22 2.24
N VAL A 12 -5.51 -16.98 2.72
CA VAL A 12 -5.42 -15.77 1.89
C VAL A 12 -4.00 -15.25 2.01
N THR A 13 -3.31 -15.14 0.88
CA THR A 13 -1.96 -14.56 0.81
C THR A 13 -2.02 -13.31 -0.04
N MET A 14 -1.52 -12.21 0.49
CA MET A 14 -1.31 -10.97 -0.25
C MET A 14 0.18 -10.74 -0.45
N ILE A 15 0.53 -10.37 -1.69
CA ILE A 15 1.91 -10.14 -2.09
C ILE A 15 1.96 -8.78 -2.78
N ASN A 16 2.77 -7.86 -2.24
CA ASN A 16 2.98 -6.56 -2.84
C ASN A 16 4.11 -6.62 -3.87
N PHE A 17 3.76 -6.92 -5.13
CA PHE A 17 4.71 -6.96 -6.25
C PHE A 17 5.23 -5.58 -6.70
N GLN A 18 4.82 -4.48 -6.06
CA GLN A 18 5.37 -3.16 -6.39
C GLN A 18 6.86 -3.10 -6.08
N THR A 19 7.61 -2.35 -6.88
CA THR A 19 9.06 -2.22 -6.72
C THR A 19 9.45 -1.14 -5.71
N PHE A 20 8.68 -0.06 -5.60
CA PHE A 20 9.03 1.07 -4.72
C PHE A 20 7.85 1.58 -3.88
N ARG A 21 6.63 1.11 -4.14
CA ARG A 21 5.43 1.51 -3.39
C ARG A 21 5.18 0.52 -2.26
N GLN A 22 5.23 1.03 -1.04
CA GLN A 22 4.86 0.29 0.15
C GLN A 22 3.42 0.63 0.56
N ILE A 23 2.76 -0.29 1.27
CA ILE A 23 1.53 0.00 2.01
C ILE A 23 1.98 0.36 3.43
N MET A 24 1.87 1.64 3.77
CA MET A 24 2.26 2.16 5.08
C MET A 24 1.09 2.08 6.06
N SER A 25 1.36 2.34 7.35
CA SER A 25 0.34 2.48 8.41
C SER A 25 -0.76 3.47 7.99
N PRO A 26 -2.06 3.18 8.25
CA PRO A 26 -2.64 2.13 9.10
C PRO A 26 -2.73 0.75 8.43
N GLY A 27 -2.10 0.58 7.27
CA GLY A 27 -1.99 -0.70 6.60
C GLY A 27 -3.06 -0.95 5.55
N TRP A 28 -3.08 -2.18 5.03
CA TRP A 28 -4.08 -2.60 4.06
C TRP A 28 -5.45 -2.88 4.70
N THR A 29 -6.50 -2.65 3.93
CA THR A 29 -7.86 -3.12 4.21
C THR A 29 -8.37 -3.82 2.95
N LEU A 30 -8.69 -5.10 3.08
CA LEU A 30 -9.13 -5.95 1.98
C LEU A 30 -10.63 -6.22 2.10
N GLY A 31 -11.42 -5.74 1.14
CA GLY A 31 -12.85 -6.04 1.06
C GLY A 31 -13.20 -6.94 -0.11
N TRP A 32 -14.29 -7.69 0.02
CA TRP A 32 -14.88 -8.48 -1.07
C TRP A 32 -16.37 -8.67 -0.84
N SER A 33 -17.08 -9.16 -1.85
CA SER A 33 -18.49 -9.55 -1.79
C SER A 33 -18.63 -11.06 -1.94
N TRP A 34 -19.34 -11.68 -1.00
CA TRP A 34 -19.76 -13.08 -1.12
C TRP A 34 -20.73 -13.28 -2.28
N ALA A 35 -20.58 -14.40 -2.99
CA ALA A 35 -21.39 -14.71 -4.16
C ALA A 35 -22.80 -15.18 -3.78
N LYS A 36 -22.96 -15.80 -2.63
CA LYS A 36 -24.22 -16.34 -2.09
C LYS A 36 -24.49 -15.73 -0.71
N LYS A 37 -24.56 -16.57 0.33
CA LYS A 37 -24.88 -16.24 1.72
C LYS A 37 -23.78 -16.73 2.66
N GLU A 38 -22.55 -16.77 2.16
CA GLU A 38 -21.38 -17.19 2.91
C GLU A 38 -21.18 -16.29 4.14
N VAL A 39 -20.63 -16.88 5.19
CA VAL A 39 -20.27 -16.20 6.45
C VAL A 39 -18.85 -16.56 6.83
N ILE A 40 -18.25 -15.78 7.72
CA ILE A 40 -16.93 -16.05 8.27
C ILE A 40 -17.13 -16.67 9.66
N TRP A 41 -16.81 -17.95 9.80
CA TRP A 41 -16.83 -18.63 11.10
C TRP A 41 -15.67 -18.19 11.99
N GLY A 42 -14.50 -17.97 11.41
CA GLY A 42 -13.31 -17.55 12.15
C GLY A 42 -12.19 -17.05 11.23
N MET A 43 -11.26 -16.30 11.82
CA MET A 43 -10.07 -15.79 11.16
C MET A 43 -8.85 -15.90 12.08
N VAL A 44 -7.68 -16.15 11.49
CA VAL A 44 -6.39 -16.21 12.19
C VAL A 44 -5.36 -15.44 11.35
N GLY A 45 -4.60 -14.54 11.96
CA GLY A 45 -3.64 -13.65 11.31
C GLY A 45 -4.24 -12.37 10.73
N ALA A 46 -5.56 -12.22 10.75
CA ALA A 46 -6.30 -11.02 10.38
C ALA A 46 -7.67 -11.06 11.07
N GLN A 47 -8.41 -9.95 11.03
CA GLN A 47 -9.77 -9.86 11.57
C GLN A 47 -10.70 -9.10 10.63
N ALA A 48 -11.98 -9.49 10.62
CA ALA A 48 -13.01 -8.65 10.03
C ALA A 48 -13.18 -7.36 10.86
N SER A 49 -13.29 -6.23 10.18
CA SER A 49 -13.49 -4.92 10.84
C SER A 49 -14.84 -4.81 11.56
N GLU A 50 -15.85 -5.48 11.02
CA GLU A 50 -17.23 -5.45 11.49
C GLU A 50 -17.83 -6.86 11.46
N GLN A 51 -18.61 -7.20 12.48
CA GLN A 51 -19.33 -8.48 12.54
C GLN A 51 -20.61 -8.48 11.69
N GLY A 52 -21.35 -7.36 11.68
CA GLY A 52 -22.67 -7.26 11.05
C GLY A 52 -23.79 -7.98 11.82
N ASP A 53 -24.97 -8.09 11.19
CA ASP A 53 -26.13 -8.76 11.79
C ASP A 53 -26.05 -10.29 11.65
N CYS A 54 -25.63 -10.94 12.73
CA CYS A 54 -25.58 -12.40 12.86
C CYS A 54 -26.80 -13.01 13.58
N SER A 55 -27.90 -12.27 13.78
CA SER A 55 -29.07 -12.69 14.60
C SER A 55 -29.74 -14.01 14.19
N LYS A 56 -29.50 -14.47 12.95
CA LYS A 56 -29.96 -15.77 12.42
C LYS A 56 -29.29 -16.96 13.10
N PHE A 57 -28.11 -16.78 13.68
CA PHE A 57 -27.35 -17.83 14.35
C PHE A 57 -27.60 -17.75 15.87
N LYS A 58 -28.13 -18.83 16.46
CA LYS A 58 -28.55 -18.84 17.88
C LYS A 58 -27.55 -19.48 18.84
N THR A 59 -26.77 -20.45 18.36
CA THR A 59 -25.80 -21.19 19.18
C THR A 59 -24.37 -20.71 18.93
N ASN A 60 -23.86 -20.92 17.73
CA ASN A 60 -22.52 -20.46 17.35
C ASN A 60 -22.66 -19.22 16.48
N ILE A 61 -22.17 -18.09 16.98
CA ILE A 61 -22.22 -16.82 16.26
C ILE A 61 -20.97 -16.71 15.38
N PRO A 62 -21.11 -16.51 14.05
CA PRO A 62 -19.96 -16.31 13.17
C PRO A 62 -19.17 -15.06 13.53
N HIS A 63 -17.87 -15.07 13.20
CA HIS A 63 -16.98 -13.90 13.27
C HIS A 63 -17.50 -12.72 12.43
N CYS A 64 -18.08 -13.00 11.25
CA CYS A 64 -18.70 -11.97 10.41
C CYS A 64 -19.83 -12.54 9.55
N CYS A 65 -20.97 -11.86 9.53
CA CYS A 65 -22.15 -12.20 8.73
C CYS A 65 -22.45 -11.20 7.60
N LEU A 66 -21.60 -10.18 7.43
CA LEU A 66 -21.75 -9.24 6.34
C LEU A 66 -21.56 -9.94 5.00
N ARG A 67 -22.41 -9.58 4.02
CA ARG A 67 -22.24 -10.02 2.64
C ARG A 67 -20.98 -9.45 2.01
N ASN A 68 -20.57 -8.26 2.44
CA ASN A 68 -19.40 -7.55 1.95
C ASN A 68 -18.41 -7.31 3.10
N PRO A 69 -17.75 -8.36 3.62
CA PRO A 69 -16.81 -8.19 4.74
C PRO A 69 -15.59 -7.38 4.30
N THR A 70 -14.98 -6.70 5.26
CA THR A 70 -13.64 -6.12 5.11
C THR A 70 -12.71 -6.67 6.17
N ALA A 71 -11.53 -7.12 5.75
CA ALA A 71 -10.49 -7.67 6.60
C ALA A 71 -9.36 -6.66 6.78
N VAL A 72 -8.82 -6.62 7.99
CA VAL A 72 -7.63 -5.87 8.37
C VAL A 72 -6.65 -6.80 9.06
N ASP A 73 -5.37 -6.50 8.93
CA ASP A 73 -4.32 -7.24 9.63
C ASP A 73 -4.43 -7.05 11.14
N LEU A 74 -3.87 -7.99 11.89
CA LEU A 74 -3.66 -7.80 13.33
C LEU A 74 -2.42 -6.94 13.58
N LEU A 75 -2.38 -6.31 14.76
CA LEU A 75 -1.23 -5.55 15.21
C LEU A 75 -0.07 -6.48 15.64
N PRO A 76 1.19 -6.00 15.68
CA PRO A 76 2.36 -6.82 16.03
C PRO A 76 2.34 -7.47 17.41
N ASP A 77 1.51 -6.97 18.32
CA ASP A 77 1.29 -7.46 19.68
C ASP A 77 0.21 -8.55 19.78
N ALA A 78 -0.29 -9.04 18.64
CA ALA A 78 -1.31 -10.07 18.60
C ALA A 78 -0.89 -11.35 19.37
N PRO A 79 -1.80 -11.96 20.15
CA PRO A 79 -1.56 -13.24 20.82
C PRO A 79 -1.11 -14.35 19.87
N TYR A 80 -0.18 -15.21 20.32
CA TYR A 80 0.42 -16.27 19.49
C TYR A 80 -0.63 -17.21 18.86
N ASN A 81 -1.72 -17.51 19.56
CA ASN A 81 -2.81 -18.36 19.05
C ASN A 81 -3.65 -17.69 17.95
N GLN A 82 -3.53 -16.37 17.77
CA GLN A 82 -4.18 -15.60 16.72
C GLN A 82 -3.22 -15.27 15.57
N GLN A 83 -1.94 -15.61 15.69
CA GLN A 83 -0.95 -15.36 14.64
C GLN A 83 -1.01 -16.42 13.55
N TYR A 84 -0.65 -16.00 12.33
CA TYR A 84 -0.47 -16.85 11.17
C TYR A 84 0.85 -16.51 10.46
N SER A 85 1.29 -17.35 9.53
CA SER A 85 2.55 -17.14 8.80
C SER A 85 2.59 -15.77 8.11
N ASN A 86 3.62 -14.97 8.38
CA ASN A 86 3.83 -13.63 7.81
C ASN A 86 2.71 -12.60 8.08
N CYS A 87 1.82 -12.85 9.05
CA CYS A 87 1.15 -11.77 9.77
C CYS A 87 2.15 -11.21 10.82
N CYS A 88 1.86 -10.27 11.70
CA CYS A 88 0.68 -9.47 11.96
C CYS A 88 1.25 -8.05 12.04
N LYS A 89 1.37 -7.41 10.88
CA LYS A 89 2.27 -6.26 10.69
C LYS A 89 1.52 -4.93 10.82
N GLY A 90 0.33 -4.94 11.43
CA GLY A 90 -0.58 -3.80 11.41
C GLY A 90 -0.93 -3.36 9.98
N GLY A 91 -0.92 -4.31 9.04
CA GLY A 91 -1.25 -4.11 7.64
C GLY A 91 -0.15 -3.43 6.82
N VAL A 92 1.04 -3.21 7.38
CA VAL A 92 2.17 -2.70 6.63
C VAL A 92 2.70 -3.77 5.68
N LEU A 93 2.85 -3.42 4.41
CA LEU A 93 3.48 -4.27 3.39
C LEU A 93 4.58 -3.51 2.67
N ALA A 94 5.81 -4.03 2.79
CA ALA A 94 6.94 -3.50 2.05
C ALA A 94 6.78 -3.73 0.54
N SER A 95 7.61 -3.07 -0.26
CA SER A 95 7.69 -3.36 -1.69
C SER A 95 8.55 -4.60 -1.92
N MET A 96 8.21 -5.40 -2.94
CA MET A 96 8.96 -6.63 -3.26
C MET A 96 10.43 -6.35 -3.54
N ALA A 97 10.77 -5.19 -4.09
CA ALA A 97 12.16 -4.91 -4.46
C ALA A 97 13.01 -4.46 -3.26
N GLN A 98 12.40 -3.94 -2.19
CA GLN A 98 13.07 -3.45 -0.99
C GLN A 98 13.19 -4.53 0.07
N ASP A 99 12.07 -5.19 0.39
CA ASP A 99 12.03 -6.26 1.38
C ASP A 99 11.06 -7.36 0.91
N PRO A 100 11.58 -8.38 0.20
CA PRO A 100 10.79 -9.53 -0.24
C PRO A 100 10.05 -10.26 0.89
N ALA A 101 10.61 -10.30 2.10
CA ALA A 101 9.99 -10.97 3.24
C ALA A 101 8.85 -10.12 3.82
N GLY A 102 9.07 -8.81 3.92
CA GLY A 102 8.06 -7.83 4.34
C GLY A 102 6.92 -7.61 3.33
N ALA A 103 7.13 -7.94 2.05
CA ALA A 103 6.16 -7.77 0.97
C ALA A 103 5.04 -8.84 0.93
N VAL A 104 5.12 -9.86 1.78
CA VAL A 104 4.13 -10.95 1.85
C VAL A 104 3.41 -10.92 3.19
N THR A 105 2.10 -11.08 3.18
CA THR A 105 1.30 -11.37 4.38
C THR A 105 0.30 -12.46 4.09
N ALA A 106 -0.06 -13.24 5.10
CA ALA A 106 -1.09 -14.24 4.96
C ALA A 106 -1.93 -14.36 6.22
N PHE A 107 -3.19 -14.74 6.02
CA PHE A 107 -4.12 -15.07 7.08
C PHE A 107 -4.98 -16.26 6.67
N GLN A 108 -5.56 -16.94 7.63
CA GLN A 108 -6.49 -18.04 7.41
C GLN A 108 -7.91 -17.59 7.71
N ILE A 109 -8.86 -18.06 6.90
CA ILE A 109 -10.28 -17.79 7.04
C ILE A 109 -11.06 -19.11 6.97
N THR A 110 -12.00 -19.27 7.89
CA THR A 110 -12.98 -20.36 7.88
C THR A 110 -14.29 -19.81 7.34
N VAL A 111 -14.68 -20.27 6.15
CA VAL A 111 -15.89 -19.83 5.44
C VAL A 111 -16.99 -20.85 5.67
N GLY A 112 -18.18 -20.36 6.01
CA GLY A 112 -19.41 -21.14 6.17
C GLY A 112 -20.43 -20.89 5.06
N LEU A 113 -21.44 -21.73 4.97
CA LEU A 113 -22.56 -21.64 4.02
C LEU A 113 -22.16 -21.53 2.53
N SER A 114 -20.95 -21.98 2.17
CA SER A 114 -20.41 -21.93 0.81
C SER A 114 -20.64 -23.22 0.02
N GLY A 115 -21.00 -24.30 0.71
CA GLY A 115 -20.96 -25.66 0.19
C GLY A 115 -19.58 -26.31 0.35
N THR A 116 -19.54 -27.63 0.18
CA THR A 116 -18.40 -28.50 0.55
C THR A 116 -17.74 -29.17 -0.66
N SER A 117 -17.86 -28.58 -1.85
CA SER A 117 -17.22 -29.10 -3.06
C SER A 117 -16.79 -28.02 -4.04
N ASN A 118 -15.80 -28.33 -4.88
CA ASN A 118 -15.30 -27.43 -5.93
C ASN A 118 -16.40 -26.96 -6.91
N LYS A 119 -17.49 -27.72 -7.06
CA LYS A 119 -18.64 -27.34 -7.91
C LYS A 119 -19.59 -26.35 -7.22
N THR A 120 -19.69 -26.42 -5.90
CA THR A 120 -20.66 -25.63 -5.11
C THR A 120 -20.09 -24.29 -4.67
N VAL A 121 -18.79 -24.23 -4.37
CA VAL A 121 -18.08 -22.99 -4.05
C VAL A 121 -18.13 -22.02 -5.22
N LYS A 122 -18.47 -20.76 -4.94
CA LYS A 122 -18.45 -19.67 -5.93
C LYS A 122 -17.41 -18.65 -5.51
N LEU A 123 -16.68 -18.13 -6.50
CA LEU A 123 -15.66 -17.13 -6.24
C LEU A 123 -16.30 -15.84 -5.72
N PRO A 124 -15.70 -15.21 -4.69
CA PRO A 124 -16.10 -13.87 -4.29
C PRO A 124 -15.95 -12.86 -5.42
N LYS A 125 -16.67 -11.75 -5.32
CA LYS A 125 -16.72 -10.70 -6.33
C LYS A 125 -16.35 -9.35 -5.70
N ASN A 126 -16.15 -8.33 -6.53
CA ASN A 126 -15.97 -6.94 -6.09
C ASN A 126 -14.89 -6.77 -5.02
N PHE A 127 -13.69 -7.28 -5.30
CA PHE A 127 -12.55 -7.07 -4.42
C PHE A 127 -12.19 -5.59 -4.35
N THR A 128 -11.90 -5.11 -3.15
CA THR A 128 -11.43 -3.75 -2.89
C THR A 128 -10.16 -3.85 -2.03
N LEU A 129 -9.18 -3.03 -2.36
CA LEU A 129 -7.96 -2.90 -1.58
C LEU A 129 -7.76 -1.43 -1.25
N LEU A 130 -7.68 -1.11 0.03
CA LEU A 130 -7.34 0.23 0.51
C LEU A 130 -6.04 0.13 1.29
N GLY A 131 -5.22 1.18 1.28
CA GLY A 131 -4.06 1.25 2.18
C GLY A 131 -2.87 2.03 1.59
N PRO A 132 -2.46 3.18 2.15
CA PRO A 132 -3.12 3.97 3.21
C PRO A 132 -4.18 4.97 2.67
N GLY A 133 -4.63 4.80 1.42
CA GLY A 133 -5.66 5.64 0.78
C GLY A 133 -6.31 4.95 -0.42
N PRO A 134 -7.15 5.66 -1.18
CA PRO A 134 -7.69 5.15 -2.44
C PRO A 134 -6.58 5.03 -3.50
N GLY A 135 -6.87 4.33 -4.59
CA GLY A 135 -5.96 4.24 -5.74
C GLY A 135 -5.76 2.84 -6.28
N TYR A 136 -6.12 1.79 -5.53
CA TYR A 136 -6.10 0.43 -6.03
C TYR A 136 -7.42 0.04 -6.70
N THR A 137 -7.32 -0.59 -7.85
CA THR A 137 -8.43 -1.28 -8.51
C THR A 137 -8.11 -2.76 -8.65
N CYS A 138 -9.01 -3.61 -8.16
CA CYS A 138 -8.86 -5.05 -8.22
C CYS A 138 -9.69 -5.64 -9.36
N GLY A 139 -9.10 -6.58 -10.09
CA GLY A 139 -9.78 -7.37 -11.11
C GLY A 139 -10.69 -8.46 -10.51
N PRO A 140 -11.42 -9.20 -11.36
CA PRO A 140 -12.19 -10.36 -10.92
C PRO A 140 -11.27 -11.51 -10.49
N ALA A 141 -11.75 -12.35 -9.59
CA ALA A 141 -11.04 -13.56 -9.18
C ALA A 141 -10.98 -14.57 -10.35
N LYS A 142 -9.78 -15.10 -10.62
CA LYS A 142 -9.56 -16.11 -11.67
C LYS A 142 -9.03 -17.40 -11.06
N ILE A 143 -9.61 -18.52 -11.46
CA ILE A 143 -9.13 -19.85 -11.03
C ILE A 143 -7.76 -20.09 -11.63
N VAL A 144 -6.85 -20.57 -10.80
CA VAL A 144 -5.49 -20.95 -11.18
C VAL A 144 -5.20 -22.37 -10.69
N PRO A 145 -4.12 -23.03 -11.16
CA PRO A 145 -3.72 -24.33 -10.63
C PRO A 145 -3.59 -24.30 -9.10
N SER A 146 -4.00 -25.40 -8.46
CA SER A 146 -3.93 -25.55 -7.01
C SER A 146 -2.54 -25.29 -6.46
N THR A 147 -2.45 -24.42 -5.46
CA THR A 147 -1.21 -24.11 -4.74
C THR A 147 -0.76 -25.31 -3.92
N LEU A 148 0.55 -25.55 -3.92
CA LEU A 148 1.20 -26.57 -3.09
C LEU A 148 1.84 -25.91 -1.87
N PHE A 149 1.49 -26.37 -0.68
CA PHE A 149 2.03 -25.94 0.60
C PHE A 149 3.01 -27.01 1.09
N PRO A 150 4.33 -26.74 1.06
CA PRO A 150 5.29 -27.62 1.70
C PRO A 150 5.07 -27.59 3.21
N THR A 151 5.23 -28.73 3.87
CA THR A 151 5.33 -28.78 5.33
C THR A 151 6.63 -28.09 5.79
N PRO A 152 6.71 -27.60 7.04
CA PRO A 152 7.90 -26.92 7.54
C PRO A 152 9.19 -27.76 7.45
N ASP A 153 9.08 -29.09 7.52
CA ASP A 153 10.18 -30.03 7.34
C ASP A 153 10.51 -30.35 5.87
N HIS A 154 9.78 -29.75 4.92
CA HIS A 154 9.88 -29.93 3.46
C HIS A 154 9.67 -31.35 2.93
N ARG A 155 9.28 -32.32 3.78
CA ARG A 155 9.13 -33.72 3.38
C ARG A 155 7.79 -34.04 2.72
N ARG A 156 6.75 -33.26 3.03
CA ARG A 156 5.40 -33.45 2.49
C ARG A 156 4.92 -32.15 1.83
N LYS A 157 4.10 -32.30 0.79
CA LYS A 157 3.36 -31.18 0.20
C LYS A 157 1.88 -31.45 0.36
N THR A 158 1.14 -30.45 0.82
CA THR A 158 -0.32 -30.46 0.84
C THR A 158 -0.84 -29.55 -0.26
N GLN A 159 -1.93 -29.92 -0.91
CA GLN A 159 -2.45 -29.18 -2.06
C GLN A 159 -3.73 -28.43 -1.66
N ALA A 160 -3.91 -27.21 -2.18
CA ALA A 160 -5.20 -26.52 -2.11
C ALA A 160 -6.25 -27.28 -2.92
N LEU A 161 -7.47 -27.37 -2.38
CA LEU A 161 -8.60 -27.94 -3.10
C LEU A 161 -8.95 -27.11 -4.34
N MET A 162 -8.77 -25.79 -4.24
CA MET A 162 -8.99 -24.80 -5.28
C MET A 162 -8.14 -23.57 -4.96
N THR A 163 -7.55 -22.94 -5.98
CA THR A 163 -6.86 -21.65 -5.84
C THR A 163 -7.42 -20.66 -6.84
N TRP A 164 -7.57 -19.41 -6.42
CA TRP A 164 -7.85 -18.30 -7.31
C TRP A 164 -6.95 -17.11 -6.97
N ASN A 165 -6.64 -16.30 -7.98
CA ASN A 165 -5.89 -15.07 -7.80
C ASN A 165 -6.75 -13.84 -8.12
N VAL A 166 -6.39 -12.73 -7.49
CA VAL A 166 -6.94 -11.40 -7.73
C VAL A 166 -5.76 -10.47 -7.88
N THR A 167 -5.75 -9.70 -8.98
CA THR A 167 -4.71 -8.70 -9.21
C THR A 167 -5.28 -7.32 -8.92
N CYS A 168 -4.63 -6.58 -8.02
CA CYS A 168 -4.95 -5.19 -7.75
C CYS A 168 -3.84 -4.29 -8.29
N THR A 169 -4.22 -3.28 -9.07
CA THR A 169 -3.30 -2.31 -9.68
C THR A 169 -3.49 -0.94 -9.05
N TYR A 170 -2.39 -0.23 -8.81
CA TYR A 170 -2.42 1.12 -8.27
C TYR A 170 -2.38 2.17 -9.38
N SER A 171 -3.24 3.17 -9.32
CA SER A 171 -3.20 4.35 -10.18
C SER A 171 -3.09 5.63 -9.35
N GLN A 172 -2.09 6.45 -9.68
CA GLN A 172 -1.89 7.75 -9.03
C GLN A 172 -3.07 8.69 -9.28
N PHE A 173 -3.64 8.68 -10.49
CA PHE A 173 -4.79 9.52 -10.85
C PHE A 173 -6.06 9.17 -10.06
N MET A 174 -6.23 7.89 -9.70
CA MET A 174 -7.34 7.47 -8.84
C MET A 174 -7.08 7.75 -7.37
N ALA A 175 -5.82 7.71 -6.94
CA ALA A 175 -5.44 7.96 -5.57
C ALA A 175 -5.63 9.42 -5.15
N SER A 176 -5.26 10.36 -6.04
CA SER A 176 -5.46 11.79 -5.81
C SER A 176 -5.44 12.54 -7.13
N LYS A 177 -6.30 13.56 -7.23
CA LYS A 177 -6.26 14.52 -8.35
C LYS A 177 -4.99 15.37 -8.33
N ASN A 178 -4.48 15.67 -7.14
CA ASN A 178 -3.30 16.52 -6.95
C ASN A 178 -2.10 15.66 -6.48
N PRO A 179 -0.88 15.99 -6.91
CA PRO A 179 0.31 15.32 -6.40
C PRO A 179 0.47 15.56 -4.89
N THR A 180 1.18 14.65 -4.22
CA THR A 180 1.48 14.74 -2.78
C THR A 180 2.86 15.33 -2.50
N CYS A 181 3.61 15.69 -3.52
CA CYS A 181 4.91 16.34 -3.37
C CYS A 181 5.15 17.30 -4.52
N CYS A 182 6.12 18.19 -4.34
CA CYS A 182 6.66 19.00 -5.41
C CYS A 182 8.18 18.90 -5.46
N VAL A 183 8.74 19.14 -6.64
CA VAL A 183 10.17 19.16 -6.88
C VAL A 183 10.62 20.61 -7.08
N SER A 184 11.75 20.96 -6.48
CA SER A 184 12.43 22.23 -6.73
C SER A 184 13.86 21.93 -7.14
N PHE A 185 14.43 22.81 -7.96
CA PHE A 185 15.72 22.57 -8.59
C PHE A 185 16.67 23.75 -8.41
N SER A 186 17.95 23.46 -8.26
CA SER A 186 19.02 24.44 -8.34
C SER A 186 20.27 23.81 -8.95
N SER A 187 21.15 24.64 -9.50
CA SER A 187 22.41 24.21 -10.09
C SER A 187 23.55 25.09 -9.62
N PHE A 188 24.77 24.59 -9.68
CA PHE A 188 25.96 25.40 -9.31
C PHE A 188 26.26 26.54 -10.29
N TYR A 189 25.69 26.51 -11.50
CA TYR A 189 25.85 27.57 -12.50
C TYR A 189 24.88 28.74 -12.29
N SER A 190 23.90 28.61 -11.38
CA SER A 190 22.83 29.58 -11.17
C SER A 190 22.54 29.76 -9.69
N ASP A 191 22.61 31.01 -9.23
CA ASP A 191 22.19 31.38 -7.87
C ASP A 191 20.65 31.36 -7.71
N ILE A 192 19.91 31.26 -8.82
CA ILE A 192 18.45 31.21 -8.83
C ILE A 192 18.00 29.76 -8.58
N ILE A 193 17.17 29.59 -7.55
CA ILE A 193 16.45 28.35 -7.27
C ILE A 193 15.14 28.38 -8.05
N THR A 194 14.86 27.35 -8.84
CA THR A 194 13.53 27.12 -9.44
C THR A 194 12.63 26.54 -8.35
N PRO A 195 11.69 27.33 -7.78
CA PRO A 195 10.83 26.86 -6.70
C PRO A 195 9.72 25.96 -7.24
N CYS A 196 9.03 25.26 -6.34
CA CYS A 196 7.78 24.61 -6.71
C CYS A 196 6.75 25.67 -7.14
N PRO A 197 5.98 25.44 -8.22
CA PRO A 197 4.89 26.34 -8.59
C PRO A 197 3.89 26.57 -7.45
N SER A 198 3.25 27.74 -7.44
CA SER A 198 2.17 28.01 -6.50
C SER A 198 1.04 26.99 -6.69
N CYS A 199 0.51 26.47 -5.57
CA CYS A 199 -0.57 25.49 -5.55
C CYS A 199 -0.27 24.13 -6.23
N SER A 200 0.99 23.68 -6.33
CA SER A 200 1.34 22.38 -6.92
C SER A 200 0.53 21.19 -6.36
N CYS A 201 0.29 21.14 -5.05
CA CYS A 201 -0.48 20.04 -4.43
C CYS A 201 -1.96 20.39 -4.18
N GLY A 202 -2.43 21.46 -4.84
CA GLY A 202 -3.79 21.97 -4.74
C GLY A 202 -3.98 22.93 -3.57
N CYS A 203 -4.42 24.14 -3.89
CA CYS A 203 -4.84 25.10 -2.88
C CYS A 203 -6.30 24.85 -2.51
N GLN A 204 -6.54 24.38 -1.28
CA GLN A 204 -7.85 24.45 -0.64
C GLN A 204 -7.91 25.69 0.26
N ASN A 205 -9.14 26.10 0.66
CA ASN A 205 -9.38 27.29 1.48
C ASN A 205 -8.40 27.43 2.66
N LYS A 206 -8.08 28.68 3.05
CA LYS A 206 -7.08 29.10 4.07
C LYS A 206 -7.14 28.40 5.45
N LYS A 207 -8.15 27.56 5.71
CA LYS A 207 -8.33 26.81 6.96
C LYS A 207 -7.56 25.48 7.03
N ASN A 208 -6.93 25.04 5.94
CA ASN A 208 -6.35 23.69 5.83
C ASN A 208 -4.82 23.61 6.05
N CYS A 209 -4.17 24.71 6.42
CA CYS A 209 -2.74 24.70 6.76
C CYS A 209 -2.47 25.51 8.04
N ILE A 210 -1.34 25.23 8.68
CA ILE A 210 -0.90 25.94 9.89
C ILE A 210 0.40 26.70 9.57
N MET A 211 0.50 27.96 9.99
CA MET A 211 1.74 28.72 9.92
C MET A 211 2.78 28.13 10.88
N SER A 212 4.05 28.07 10.48
CA SER A 212 5.13 27.45 11.27
C SER A 212 5.33 28.04 12.66
N ASN A 213 4.98 29.31 12.85
CA ASN A 213 5.09 30.03 14.11
C ASN A 213 3.80 30.05 14.95
N SER A 214 2.76 29.32 14.55
CA SER A 214 1.48 29.33 15.23
C SER A 214 1.53 28.66 16.61
N SER A 215 0.92 29.28 17.61
CA SER A 215 0.72 28.69 18.95
C SER A 215 -0.14 27.42 18.92
N LEU A 216 -0.94 27.24 17.86
CA LEU A 216 -1.78 26.05 17.66
C LEU A 216 -0.95 24.76 17.61
N LEU A 217 0.29 24.80 17.10
CA LEU A 217 1.17 23.61 17.02
C LEU A 217 1.58 23.08 18.41
N LYS A 218 1.47 23.92 19.46
CA LYS A 218 1.79 23.53 20.84
C LYS A 218 0.62 22.88 21.56
N MET A 219 -0.57 22.82 20.95
CA MET A 219 -1.74 22.19 21.55
C MET A 219 -1.56 20.66 21.58
N PRO A 220 -1.84 19.99 22.72
CA PRO A 220 -1.76 18.54 22.82
C PRO A 220 -2.67 17.87 21.76
N GLY A 221 -2.16 16.85 21.08
CA GLY A 221 -2.95 16.07 20.11
C GLY A 221 -3.16 16.69 18.73
N ILE A 222 -2.61 17.87 18.42
CA ILE A 222 -2.80 18.47 17.08
C ILE A 222 -1.96 17.78 15.99
N ASN A 223 -0.76 17.35 16.38
CA ASN A 223 0.23 16.67 15.54
C ASN A 223 0.06 15.14 15.53
N THR A 224 -0.95 14.61 16.24
CA THR A 224 -1.17 13.15 16.23
C THR A 224 -1.83 12.73 14.92
N PRO A 225 -1.38 11.62 14.30
CA PRO A 225 -2.04 11.04 13.13
C PRO A 225 -3.54 10.82 13.38
N LYS A 226 -4.37 11.15 12.39
CA LYS A 226 -5.81 10.88 12.42
C LYS A 226 -6.10 9.56 11.70
N LYS A 227 -7.20 8.89 12.05
CA LYS A 227 -7.67 7.66 11.39
C LYS A 227 -7.81 7.82 9.87
N ASP A 228 -8.20 8.99 9.41
CA ASP A 228 -8.38 9.28 7.98
C ASP A 228 -7.08 9.68 7.24
N ASN A 229 -5.93 9.63 7.92
CA ASN A 229 -4.62 10.06 7.40
C ASN A 229 -4.59 11.46 6.79
N THR A 230 -5.54 12.33 7.16
CA THR A 230 -5.63 13.68 6.61
C THR A 230 -4.40 14.49 7.03
N PRO A 231 -3.57 14.95 6.06
CA PRO A 231 -2.32 15.62 6.35
C PRO A 231 -2.61 16.97 7.01
N LEU A 232 -1.75 17.36 7.94
CA LEU A 232 -1.75 18.70 8.52
C LEU A 232 -0.51 19.42 8.04
N ILE A 233 -0.66 20.29 7.05
CA ILE A 233 0.49 20.86 6.35
C ILE A 233 0.86 22.25 6.86
N GLN A 234 2.14 22.57 6.78
CA GLN A 234 2.64 23.93 6.90
C GLN A 234 2.16 24.79 5.73
N CYS A 235 1.68 26.00 6.01
CA CYS A 235 1.32 26.95 4.97
C CYS A 235 2.57 27.35 4.16
N THR A 236 2.54 27.05 2.86
CA THR A 236 3.58 27.37 1.86
C THR A 236 2.88 27.79 0.56
N HIS A 237 3.59 28.43 -0.38
CA HIS A 237 2.99 28.80 -1.67
C HIS A 237 2.58 27.58 -2.51
N HIS A 238 3.31 26.47 -2.41
CA HIS A 238 3.08 25.24 -3.18
C HIS A 238 2.08 24.28 -2.51
N MET A 239 1.80 24.45 -1.21
CA MET A 239 0.82 23.68 -0.43
C MET A 239 1.06 22.15 -0.44
N CYS A 240 2.31 21.73 -0.54
CA CYS A 240 2.68 20.31 -0.58
C CYS A 240 3.15 19.80 0.77
N PRO A 241 2.75 18.59 1.20
CA PRO A 241 3.24 17.99 2.44
C PRO A 241 4.72 17.60 2.37
N ILE A 242 5.26 17.36 1.16
CA ILE A 242 6.67 17.06 0.94
C ILE A 242 7.23 17.95 -0.17
N ARG A 243 8.43 18.46 0.02
CA ARG A 243 9.25 19.07 -1.04
C ARG A 243 10.54 18.31 -1.21
N VAL A 244 10.86 17.92 -2.44
CA VAL A 244 12.15 17.34 -2.80
C VAL A 244 12.96 18.39 -3.53
N HIS A 245 14.05 18.86 -2.91
CA HIS A 245 14.96 19.82 -3.52
C HIS A 245 16.17 19.10 -4.11
N TRP A 246 16.39 19.26 -5.42
CA TRP A 246 17.51 18.72 -6.16
C TRP A 246 18.51 19.85 -6.44
N HIS A 247 19.72 19.72 -5.92
CA HIS A 247 20.80 20.66 -6.16
C HIS A 247 21.97 19.98 -6.89
N VAL A 248 22.19 20.34 -8.15
CA VAL A 248 23.36 19.87 -8.92
C VAL A 248 24.59 20.63 -8.45
N LYS A 249 25.48 19.94 -7.73
CA LYS A 249 26.72 20.51 -7.19
C LYS A 249 27.84 20.57 -8.22
N LEU A 250 27.99 19.50 -9.00
CA LEU A 250 29.09 19.31 -9.94
C LEU A 250 28.59 18.54 -11.16
N ASN A 251 29.10 18.89 -12.33
CA ASN A 251 28.83 18.22 -13.60
C ASN A 251 30.15 18.05 -14.37
N TYR A 252 30.85 16.95 -14.14
CA TYR A 252 32.06 16.58 -14.87
C TYR A 252 31.72 15.64 -16.04
N LYS A 253 32.67 15.47 -16.97
CA LYS A 253 32.49 14.57 -18.14
C LYS A 253 32.14 13.13 -17.75
N GLU A 254 32.71 12.64 -16.65
CA GLU A 254 32.59 11.24 -16.23
C GLU A 254 31.51 11.02 -15.14
N TYR A 255 31.19 12.05 -14.37
CA TYR A 255 30.24 11.95 -13.27
C TYR A 255 29.60 13.29 -12.92
N TRP A 256 28.42 13.22 -12.31
CA TRP A 256 27.75 14.36 -11.72
C TRP A 256 27.48 14.10 -10.24
N ARG A 257 27.39 15.18 -9.46
CA ARG A 257 27.07 15.10 -8.03
C ARG A 257 25.85 15.95 -7.74
N VAL A 258 24.81 15.33 -7.19
CA VAL A 258 23.61 16.01 -6.70
C VAL A 258 23.51 15.89 -5.20
N LYS A 259 23.06 16.97 -4.56
CA LYS A 259 22.58 16.96 -3.18
C LYS A 259 21.06 17.01 -3.21
N ILE A 260 20.42 16.00 -2.62
CA ILE A 260 18.97 15.92 -2.50
C ILE A 260 18.59 16.28 -1.07
N ALA A 261 17.64 17.20 -0.91
CA ALA A 261 17.09 17.58 0.39
C ALA A 261 15.57 17.38 0.39
N ILE A 262 15.09 16.48 1.23
CA ILE A 262 13.67 16.20 1.40
C ILE A 262 13.18 16.97 2.62
N THR A 263 12.22 17.87 2.43
CA THR A 263 11.60 18.64 3.51
C THR A 263 10.19 18.10 3.77
N ASN A 264 9.93 17.68 5.01
CA ASN A 264 8.60 17.30 5.46
C ASN A 264 7.87 18.53 6.01
N PHE A 265 6.75 18.89 5.40
CA PHE A 265 5.84 19.95 5.82
C PHE A 265 4.57 19.40 6.48
N ASN A 266 4.42 18.08 6.62
CA ASN A 266 3.28 17.43 7.26
C ASN A 266 3.56 17.22 8.75
N TYR A 267 2.85 17.95 9.61
CA TYR A 267 2.98 17.88 11.07
C TYR A 267 2.39 16.61 11.68
N ARG A 268 1.51 15.90 10.95
CA ARG A 268 0.85 14.68 11.44
C ARG A 268 1.51 13.39 11.00
N MET A 269 2.50 13.46 10.12
CA MET A 269 3.08 12.26 9.53
C MET A 269 4.60 12.35 9.52
N ASN A 270 5.22 11.31 10.06
CA ASN A 270 6.65 11.09 9.94
C ASN A 270 6.89 10.07 8.83
N TYR A 271 7.79 10.41 7.92
CA TYR A 271 8.24 9.53 6.85
C TYR A 271 9.57 8.90 7.28
N SER A 272 9.51 7.87 8.13
CA SER A 272 10.69 7.12 8.60
C SER A 272 11.33 6.34 7.45
N ASP A 273 10.49 5.67 6.67
CA ASP A 273 10.88 4.83 5.55
C ASP A 273 10.46 5.51 4.26
N TRP A 274 11.43 5.87 3.44
CA TRP A 274 11.19 6.55 2.17
C TRP A 274 12.04 5.98 1.07
N THR A 275 11.57 6.15 -0.16
CA THR A 275 12.27 5.72 -1.37
C THR A 275 12.11 6.80 -2.40
N LEU A 276 13.23 7.20 -2.98
CA LEU A 276 13.23 8.16 -4.07
C LEU A 276 13.32 7.40 -5.39
N VAL A 277 12.34 7.63 -6.24
CA VAL A 277 12.35 7.15 -7.62
C VAL A 277 12.57 8.36 -8.51
N ALA A 278 13.56 8.29 -9.38
CA ALA A 278 13.87 9.32 -10.34
C ALA A 278 13.97 8.69 -11.73
N GLN A 279 13.34 9.33 -12.70
CA GLN A 279 13.46 8.99 -14.11
C GLN A 279 14.13 10.17 -14.80
N HIS A 280 15.24 9.92 -15.46
CA HIS A 280 15.98 10.94 -16.21
C HIS A 280 16.84 10.24 -17.27
N PRO A 281 16.93 10.75 -18.51
CA PRO A 281 17.69 10.10 -19.59
C PRO A 281 19.15 9.78 -19.22
N ASN A 282 19.81 10.70 -18.50
CA ASN A 282 21.19 10.46 -18.02
C ASN A 282 21.33 9.38 -16.92
N LEU A 283 20.24 8.76 -16.46
CA LEU A 283 20.27 7.67 -15.48
C LEU A 283 20.27 6.27 -16.13
N ASP A 284 20.07 6.19 -17.46
CA ASP A 284 19.92 4.91 -18.16
C ASP A 284 21.17 4.02 -18.07
N ASN A 285 22.37 4.64 -18.07
CA ASN A 285 23.68 3.95 -18.03
C ASN A 285 24.47 4.28 -16.75
N LEU A 286 23.82 4.26 -15.59
CA LEU A 286 24.50 4.44 -14.31
C LEU A 286 25.39 3.23 -13.96
N THR A 287 26.69 3.45 -13.88
CA THR A 287 27.68 2.44 -13.45
C THR A 287 27.81 2.35 -11.94
N GLN A 288 27.82 3.50 -11.25
CA GLN A 288 28.02 3.59 -9.81
C GLN A 288 27.15 4.69 -9.19
N VAL A 289 26.59 4.40 -8.02
CA VAL A 289 25.86 5.35 -7.18
C VAL A 289 26.48 5.33 -5.80
N PHE A 290 26.74 6.52 -5.24
CA PHE A 290 27.34 6.68 -3.93
C PHE A 290 26.29 7.17 -2.92
N SER A 291 26.50 6.85 -1.64
CA SER A 291 25.70 7.29 -0.49
C SER A 291 24.32 6.65 -0.29
N PHE A 292 23.78 5.91 -1.27
CA PHE A 292 22.47 5.27 -1.18
C PHE A 292 22.48 3.87 -1.80
N GLN A 293 21.59 3.00 -1.33
CA GLN A 293 21.28 1.75 -2.02
C GLN A 293 20.53 2.07 -3.32
N TYR A 294 21.10 1.68 -4.45
CA TYR A 294 20.54 1.89 -5.77
C TYR A 294 20.05 0.57 -6.36
N LYS A 295 18.87 0.62 -6.98
CA LYS A 295 18.34 -0.49 -7.77
C LYS A 295 17.76 0.07 -9.06
N PRO A 296 18.31 -0.31 -10.24
CA PRO A 296 17.75 0.11 -11.51
C PRO A 296 16.34 -0.45 -11.66
N LEU A 297 15.40 0.41 -12.06
CA LEU A 297 14.09 -0.01 -12.52
C LEU A 297 14.16 -0.08 -14.03
N LEU A 298 14.28 -1.28 -14.59
CA LEU A 298 14.17 -1.47 -16.04
C LEU A 298 12.68 -1.36 -16.39
N PRO A 299 12.21 -0.29 -17.05
CA PRO A 299 10.85 -0.26 -17.56
C PRO A 299 10.71 -1.42 -18.55
N TYR A 300 9.74 -2.29 -18.32
CA TYR A 300 9.38 -3.33 -19.26
C TYR A 300 8.87 -2.62 -20.53
N GLN A 301 9.63 -2.74 -21.62
CA GLN A 301 9.42 -2.09 -22.92
C GLN A 301 9.52 -0.56 -22.91
N SER A 302 10.31 -0.04 -23.85
CA SER A 302 10.34 1.36 -24.25
C SER A 302 8.92 1.90 -24.32
N ILE A 303 8.59 2.89 -23.48
CA ILE A 303 7.42 3.71 -23.70
C ILE A 303 7.68 4.39 -25.04
N SER A 304 7.03 3.89 -26.09
CA SER A 304 7.08 4.48 -27.42
C SER A 304 6.72 5.95 -27.30
N GLU A 305 7.49 6.77 -28.02
CA GLU A 305 7.30 8.20 -28.23
C GLU A 305 5.83 8.54 -28.46
N PHE A 306 5.10 8.86 -27.39
CA PHE A 306 3.94 9.72 -27.47
C PHE A 306 4.42 11.10 -27.07
N THR A 307 4.68 11.89 -28.10
CA THR A 307 4.78 13.34 -28.11
C THR A 307 3.58 13.95 -27.38
N TYR A 308 3.68 14.06 -26.07
CA TYR A 308 3.11 15.18 -25.35
C TYR A 308 4.27 16.07 -24.95
N THR A 309 4.43 17.16 -25.69
CA THR A 309 5.04 18.40 -25.23
C THR A 309 4.28 18.87 -23.99
N THR A 310 4.57 18.25 -22.86
CA THR A 310 4.30 18.79 -21.54
C THR A 310 5.66 18.92 -20.90
N ASN A 311 6.09 20.17 -20.80
CA ASN A 311 7.30 20.62 -20.15
C ASN A 311 7.62 19.73 -18.94
N MET A 312 8.85 19.21 -18.92
CA MET A 312 9.47 18.67 -17.71
C MET A 312 9.23 19.64 -16.56
N PHE A 313 8.65 19.15 -15.47
CA PHE A 313 9.25 19.12 -14.13
C PHE A 313 8.44 18.16 -13.23
#